data_AF-A0A6I3LCH9-F1
#
_entry.id   AF-A0A6I3LCH9-F1
#
_cell.length_a   1.000
_cell.length_b   1.000
_cell.length_c   1.000
_cell.angle_alpha   90.00
_cell.angle_beta   90.00
_cell.angle_gamma   90.00
#
_symmetry.space_group_name_H-M   'P 1'
#
loop_
_entity.id
_entity.type
_entity.pdbx_description
1 polymer ?
#
loop_
_entity_poly.entity_id
_entity_poly.type
_entity_poly.pdbx_seq_one_letter_code
_entity_poly.pdbx_strand_id
1 'polypeptide(L)'
;NFKPSGSLYLPKKVDTKIGQGPSFNLVEFLTYDDRGNLLTFKEKGGATTKLEYYGLTDVGKTDLLKAKTEADGTTVTATTTYNYKSLVG
;
A
#
# COMPACT_ATOMS: atom_id res chain seq x y z
N ASN A 1 -14.04 -24.40 8.98
CA ASN A 1 -13.84 -23.52 7.81
C ASN A 1 -14.72 -22.28 7.93
N PHE A 2 -14.26 -21.27 8.66
CA PHE A 2 -14.94 -19.97 8.68
C PHE A 2 -14.39 -19.16 7.50
N LYS A 3 -15.13 -19.11 6.39
CA LYS A 3 -14.92 -18.09 5.35
C LYS A 3 -15.77 -16.89 5.78
N PRO A 4 -15.19 -15.76 6.23
CA PRO A 4 -16.00 -14.58 6.47
C PRO A 4 -16.56 -14.12 5.11
N SER A 5 -17.85 -14.38 4.91
CA SER A 5 -18.64 -14.08 3.72
C SER A 5 -19.09 -12.61 3.73
N GLY A 6 -18.13 -11.70 3.81
CA GLY A 6 -18.26 -10.37 3.24
C GLY A 6 -17.20 -10.30 2.17
N SER A 7 -17.58 -10.08 0.91
CA SER A 7 -16.59 -9.81 -0.15
C SER A 7 -15.79 -8.59 0.29
N LEU A 8 -14.58 -8.82 0.85
CA LEU A 8 -13.66 -7.74 1.17
C LEU A 8 -13.23 -7.13 -0.16
N TYR A 9 -13.83 -5.99 -0.49
CA TYR A 9 -13.41 -5.21 -1.63
C TYR A 9 -12.17 -4.42 -1.23
N LEU A 10 -11.05 -4.75 -1.87
CA LEU A 10 -9.83 -3.97 -1.77
C LEU A 10 -9.80 -2.99 -2.95
N PRO A 11 -9.36 -1.74 -2.73
CA PRO A 11 -9.20 -0.79 -3.81
C PRO A 11 -8.31 -1.36 -4.93
N LYS A 12 -8.65 -1.11 -6.19
CA LYS A 12 -7.80 -1.53 -7.33
C LYS A 12 -7.14 -0.35 -8.03
N LYS A 13 -7.78 0.81 -8.05
CA LYS A 13 -7.24 2.02 -8.68
C LYS A 13 -7.97 3.27 -8.21
N VAL A 14 -7.32 4.41 -8.42
CA VAL A 14 -7.92 5.75 -8.31
C VAL A 14 -7.75 6.44 -9.66
N ASP A 15 -8.87 6.85 -10.24
CA ASP A 15 -8.92 7.64 -11.47
C ASP A 15 -9.52 9.01 -11.16
N THR A 16 -8.95 10.07 -11.74
CA THR A 16 -9.46 11.44 -11.59
C THR A 16 -9.86 12.01 -12.95
N LYS A 17 -10.93 12.80 -12.95
CA LYS A 17 -11.43 13.53 -14.12
C LYS A 17 -11.65 14.99 -13.72
N ILE A 18 -11.23 15.93 -14.56
CA ILE A 18 -11.47 17.37 -14.36
C ILE A 18 -12.50 17.85 -15.39
N GLY A 19 -13.66 18.29 -14.91
CA GLY A 19 -14.75 18.75 -15.77
C GLY A 19 -15.21 17.68 -16.78
N GLN A 20 -15.34 18.07 -18.05
CA GLN A 20 -15.68 17.16 -19.15
C GLN A 20 -14.44 16.49 -19.79
N GLY A 21 -13.24 16.71 -19.26
CA GLY A 21 -11.98 16.21 -19.83
C GLY A 21 -11.78 14.69 -19.69
N PRO A 22 -10.69 14.14 -20.23
CA PRO A 22 -10.38 12.71 -20.10
C PRO A 22 -10.08 12.34 -18.65
N SER A 23 -10.48 11.12 -18.25
CA SER A 23 -10.02 10.53 -17.00
C SER A 23 -8.55 10.14 -17.10
N PHE A 24 -7.79 10.33 -16.03
CA PHE A 24 -6.42 9.85 -15.93
C PHE A 24 -6.25 9.00 -14.68
N ASN A 25 -5.52 7.89 -14.83
CA ASN A 25 -5.15 7.05 -13.71
C ASN A 25 -4.15 7.80 -12.83
N LEU A 26 -4.48 7.91 -11.54
CA LEU A 26 -3.62 8.52 -10.54
C LEU A 26 -2.76 7.46 -9.87
N VAL A 27 -3.40 6.36 -9.49
CA VAL A 27 -2.78 5.21 -8.81
C VAL A 27 -3.44 3.92 -9.27
N GLU A 28 -2.65 2.88 -9.49
CA GLU A 28 -3.06 1.50 -9.67
C GLU A 28 -2.53 0.67 -8.47
N PHE A 29 -3.44 0.04 -7.72
CA PHE A 29 -3.11 -0.86 -6.62
C PHE A 29 -2.92 -2.28 -7.18
N LEU A 30 -1.76 -2.87 -6.90
CA LEU A 30 -1.32 -4.10 -7.57
C LEU A 30 -1.52 -5.33 -6.69
N THR A 31 -1.05 -5.29 -5.44
CA THR A 31 -1.09 -6.45 -4.53
C THR A 31 -1.42 -6.08 -3.10
N TYR A 32 -2.05 -7.00 -2.38
CA TYR A 32 -2.39 -6.88 -0.97
C TYR A 32 -1.95 -8.15 -0.21
N ASP A 33 -1.72 -8.03 1.10
CA ASP A 33 -1.57 -9.20 1.98
C ASP A 33 -2.92 -9.80 2.37
N ASP A 34 -2.92 -10.97 3.02
CA ASP A 34 -4.15 -11.66 3.45
C ASP A 34 -4.97 -10.89 4.50
N ARG A 35 -4.38 -9.85 5.10
CA ARG A 35 -5.04 -8.94 6.05
C ARG A 35 -5.62 -7.70 5.38
N GLY A 36 -5.36 -7.51 4.07
CA GLY A 36 -5.83 -6.37 3.29
C GLY A 36 -4.90 -5.17 3.32
N ASN A 37 -3.66 -5.30 3.78
CA ASN A 37 -2.66 -4.24 3.68
C ASN A 37 -2.13 -4.15 2.25
N LEU A 38 -2.07 -2.93 1.69
CA LEU A 38 -1.55 -2.69 0.34
C LEU A 38 -0.05 -2.95 0.27
N LEU A 39 0.41 -3.93 -0.49
CA LEU A 39 1.84 -4.26 -0.59
C LEU A 39 2.55 -3.53 -1.73
N THR A 40 1.87 -3.35 -2.88
CA THR A 40 2.47 -2.65 -4.02
C THR A 40 1.45 -1.83 -4.78
N PHE A 41 1.86 -0.66 -5.28
CA PHE A 41 1.06 0.18 -6.15
C PHE A 41 1.94 0.93 -7.15
N LYS A 42 1.34 1.38 -8.25
CA LYS A 42 1.98 2.16 -9.30
C LYS A 42 1.31 3.52 -9.40
N GLU A 43 2.10 4.58 -9.39
CA GLU A 43 1.60 5.95 -9.58
C GLU A 43 1.58 6.32 -11.06
N LYS A 44 0.86 7.40 -11.40
CA LYS A 44 0.78 7.97 -12.76
C LYS A 44 2.13 8.12 -13.46
N GLY A 45 3.20 8.39 -12.72
CA GLY A 45 4.57 8.53 -13.25
C GLY A 45 5.24 7.22 -13.67
N GLY A 46 4.59 6.07 -13.45
CA GLY A 46 5.13 4.75 -13.78
C GLY A 46 5.95 4.11 -12.67
N ALA A 47 6.35 4.88 -11.66
CA ALA A 47 7.06 4.38 -10.48
C ALA A 47 6.16 3.42 -9.67
N THR A 48 6.74 2.28 -9.30
CA THR A 48 6.15 1.29 -8.41
C THR A 48 6.64 1.52 -6.99
N THR A 49 5.71 1.66 -6.06
CA THR A 49 6.01 1.68 -4.63
C THR A 49 5.74 0.32 -4.02
N LYS A 50 6.67 -0.17 -3.21
CA LYS A 50 6.50 -1.31 -2.32
C LYS A 50 6.34 -0.82 -0.88
N LEU A 51 5.38 -1.40 -0.16
CA LEU A 51 5.13 -1.15 1.24
C LEU A 51 5.40 -2.43 2.04
N GLU A 52 6.07 -2.27 3.18
CA GLU A 52 6.33 -3.35 4.13
C GLU A 52 5.71 -2.96 5.46
N TYR A 53 5.00 -3.90 6.09
CA TYR A 53 4.32 -3.69 7.36
C TYR A 53 4.91 -4.57 8.45
N TYR A 54 4.76 -4.12 9.70
CA TYR A 54 5.01 -4.97 10.85
C TYR A 54 4.01 -6.14 10.90
N GLY A 55 4.50 -7.31 11.33
CA GLY A 55 3.76 -8.57 11.34
C GLY A 55 3.01 -8.81 12.65
N LEU A 56 2.33 -9.95 12.73
CA LEU A 56 1.60 -10.39 13.93
C LEU A 56 2.50 -10.59 15.16
N THR A 57 3.80 -10.80 14.94
CA THR A 57 4.80 -10.96 16.00
C THR A 57 5.27 -9.64 16.60
N ASP A 58 4.97 -8.50 15.95
CA ASP A 58 5.36 -7.18 16.40
C ASP A 58 4.29 -6.58 17.32
N VAL A 59 4.33 -6.98 18.60
CA VAL A 59 3.34 -6.59 19.61
C VAL A 59 3.11 -5.07 19.62
N GLY A 60 1.86 -4.66 19.41
CA GLY A 60 1.45 -3.25 19.40
C GLY A 60 1.84 -2.48 18.13
N LYS A 61 2.43 -3.12 17.13
CA LYS A 61 2.81 -2.49 15.84
C LYS A 61 2.20 -3.17 14.61
N THR A 62 1.42 -4.22 14.77
CA THR A 62 0.75 -4.93 13.67
C THR A 62 0.10 -3.94 12.69
N ASP A 63 0.36 -4.13 11.40
CA ASP A 63 -0.17 -3.33 10.29
C ASP A 63 0.31 -1.86 10.27
N LEU A 64 1.23 -1.46 11.15
CA LEU A 64 1.96 -0.21 10.98
C LEU A 64 2.97 -0.36 9.84
N LEU A 65 3.10 0.70 9.04
CA LEU A 65 4.04 0.75 7.93
C LEU A 65 5.48 0.73 8.46
N LYS A 66 6.25 -0.29 8.11
CA LYS A 66 7.64 -0.44 8.51
C LYS A 66 8.58 0.28 7.53
N ALA A 67 8.36 0.08 6.23
CA ALA A 67 9.18 0.68 5.19
C ALA A 67 8.38 0.96 3.91
N LYS A 68 8.78 2.01 3.20
CA LYS A 68 8.33 2.34 1.84
C LYS A 68 9.55 2.33 0.93
N THR A 69 9.48 1.60 -0.18
CA THR A 69 10.51 1.58 -1.21
C THR A 69 9.92 2.03 -2.54
N GLU A 70 10.54 3.03 -3.15
CA GLU A 70 10.15 3.55 -4.46
C GLU A 70 11.12 2.98 -5.52
N ALA A 71 10.57 2.37 -6.56
CA ALA A 71 11.34 1.79 -7.65
C ALA A 71 10.64 2.03 -8.99
N ASP A 72 11.41 2.36 -10.03
CA ASP A 72 10.88 2.58 -11.38
C ASP A 72 10.68 1.29 -12.20
N GLY A 73 10.71 0.13 -11.55
CA GLY A 73 10.64 -1.18 -12.19
C GLY A 73 12.01 -1.80 -12.52
N THR A 74 13.11 -1.05 -12.36
CA THR A 74 14.48 -1.54 -12.64
C THR A 74 15.48 -1.18 -11.55
N THR A 75 15.34 0.00 -10.94
CA THR A 75 16.25 0.48 -9.89
C THR A 75 15.46 0.87 -8.65
N VAL A 76 15.97 0.50 -7.47
CA VAL A 76 15.47 1.05 -6.20
C VAL A 76 15.99 2.48 -6.09
N THR A 77 15.06 3.44 -6.07
CA THR A 77 15.39 4.87 -6.13
C THR A 77 15.47 5.47 -4.72
N ALA A 78 14.66 4.98 -3.79
CA ALA A 78 14.67 5.42 -2.40
C ALA A 78 14.02 4.40 -1.46
N THR A 79 14.47 4.34 -0.20
CA THR A 79 13.78 3.63 0.88
C THR A 79 13.64 4.54 2.10
N THR A 80 12.43 4.61 2.64
CA THR A 80 12.10 5.31 3.89
C THR A 80 11.66 4.30 4.93
N THR A 81 12.27 4.35 6.11
CA THR A 81 11.93 3.48 7.25
C THR A 81 11.23 4.29 8.33
N TYR A 82 10.16 3.73 8.90
CA TYR A 82 9.35 4.38 9.92
C TYR A 82 9.62 3.76 11.29
N ASN A 83 9.89 4.60 12.27
CA ASN A 83 10.07 4.21 13.66
C ASN A 83 8.93 4.76 14.51
N TYR A 84 8.41 3.94 15.41
CA TYR A 84 7.25 4.29 16.23
C TYR A 84 7.61 4.31 17.71
N LYS A 85 7.10 5.32 18.42
CA LYS A 85 7.15 5.38 19.89
C LYS A 85 5.90 4.72 20.46
N SER A 86 6.06 3.91 21.51
CA SER A 86 4.91 3.36 22.26
C SER A 86 4.09 4.48 22.89
N LEU A 87 2.75 4.41 22.75
CA LEU A 87 1.83 5.35 23.40
C LEU A 87 1.72 5.10 24.91
N VAL A 88 1.99 3.88 25.35
CA VAL A 88 2.01 3.49 26.75
C VAL A 88 3.42 3.08 27.17
N GLY A 89 3.87 3.66 28.29
CA GLY A 89 5.14 3.42 28.96
C GLY A 89 5.01 3.83 30.41
#